data_AF-A0A7C9FUU9-F1
#
_entry.id   AF-A0A7C9FUU9-F1
#
_cell.length_a   1.000
_cell.length_b   1.000
_cell.length_c   1.000
_cell.angle_alpha   90.00
_cell.angle_beta   90.00
_cell.angle_gamma   90.00
#
_symmetry.space_group_name_H-M   'P 1'
#
loop_
_entity.id
_entity.type
_entity.pdbx_description
1 polymer ?
#
loop_
_entity_poly.entity_id
_entity_poly.type
_entity_poly.pdbx_seq_one_letter_code
_entity_poly.pdbx_strand_id
1 'polypeptide(L)'
;MNDRLAVPSAASNPADAPFDRAGVNPLRDELIDAGLLVSTGIQGLFGRSERFERVVEALDAFVTRLGADQRAEVLRFPPAMSRTEFERSEYMKSFPQLAGSVHAFCGDEQQHQRLLQCLDRGDDWTENQKPTYVVMTPAACYPVYPVVARAGALPGDGRIVDVFSYCFRHEPSLDPTRMQLFRMREYVRIGTPEQIVAFRETWIERGTRMIDALRLPNAIDLANDPFFGRGGKIVANSQREQNLKFELLIPIEHDDRQTACLSFNYHMDHFGLLWDIRTATGDVAHTGCVGFGLERLTLALFRHHGLDIDAWPRDVRDVLWGTP
;
A
#
# COMPACT_ATOMS: atom_id res chain seq x y z
N MET A 1 8.16 46.53 -1.56
CA MET A 1 9.29 45.68 -1.96
C MET A 1 8.74 44.27 -2.12
N ASN A 2 8.63 43.82 -3.37
CA ASN A 2 8.15 42.50 -3.75
C ASN A 2 9.26 41.48 -3.47
N ASP A 3 9.15 40.74 -2.37
CA ASP A 3 9.89 39.48 -2.23
C ASP A 3 9.16 38.42 -3.04
N ARG A 4 9.49 38.37 -4.33
CA ARG A 4 9.30 37.16 -5.14
C ARG A 4 10.25 36.12 -4.56
N LEU A 5 9.73 35.31 -3.63
CA LEU A 5 10.30 33.99 -3.36
C LEU A 5 10.30 33.24 -4.70
N ALA A 6 11.48 33.14 -5.30
CA ALA A 6 11.70 32.29 -6.46
C ALA A 6 11.35 30.87 -6.04
N VAL A 7 10.29 30.32 -6.63
CA VAL A 7 10.03 28.89 -6.59
C VAL A 7 11.22 28.23 -7.29
N PRO A 8 11.97 27.31 -6.65
CA PRO A 8 13.01 26.58 -7.35
C PRO A 8 12.33 25.80 -8.48
N SER A 9 12.73 26.08 -9.72
CA SER A 9 12.47 25.16 -10.84
C SER A 9 13.23 23.88 -10.53
N ALA A 10 12.53 22.90 -9.98
CA ALA A 10 13.00 21.53 -9.90
C ALA A 10 12.65 20.83 -11.21
N ALA A 11 13.19 21.33 -12.33
CA ALA A 11 13.42 20.44 -13.45
C ALA A 11 14.48 19.44 -12.97
N SER A 12 14.04 18.26 -12.50
CA SER A 12 14.95 17.16 -12.22
C SER A 12 15.78 16.93 -13.48
N ASN A 13 17.10 16.99 -13.37
CA ASN A 13 17.99 16.71 -14.47
C ASN A 13 17.60 15.34 -15.06
N PRO A 14 17.41 15.16 -16.39
CA PRO A 14 17.01 13.87 -16.96
C PRO A 14 17.94 12.71 -16.57
N ALA A 15 19.19 13.01 -16.21
CA ALA A 15 20.17 12.08 -15.67
C ALA A 15 19.83 11.52 -14.26
N ASP A 16 18.98 12.22 -13.50
CA ASP A 16 18.54 11.84 -12.14
C ASP A 16 17.18 11.11 -12.14
N ALA A 17 16.58 10.91 -13.33
CA ALA A 17 15.31 10.20 -13.44
C ALA A 17 15.48 8.72 -13.04
N PRO A 18 14.56 8.15 -12.24
CA PRO A 18 14.68 6.79 -11.73
C PRO A 18 14.30 5.77 -12.81
N PHE A 19 15.11 5.65 -13.86
CA PHE A 19 14.87 4.70 -14.94
C PHE A 19 15.10 3.27 -14.45
N ASP A 20 14.21 2.35 -14.82
CA ASP A 20 14.23 0.97 -14.33
C ASP A 20 15.49 0.18 -14.73
N ARG A 21 16.11 0.52 -15.86
CA ARG A 21 17.38 -0.09 -16.32
C ARG A 21 18.66 0.63 -15.83
N ALA A 22 18.55 1.63 -14.96
CA ALA A 22 19.72 2.28 -14.36
C ALA A 22 20.31 1.45 -13.19
N GLY A 23 20.56 0.15 -13.41
CA GLY A 23 21.08 -0.80 -12.44
C GLY A 23 20.59 -2.24 -12.68
N VAL A 24 21.21 -3.21 -11.99
CA VAL A 24 20.90 -4.65 -12.10
C VAL A 24 20.20 -5.12 -10.84
N ASN A 25 19.14 -5.91 -11.00
CA ASN A 25 18.51 -6.65 -9.92
C ASN A 25 18.12 -8.03 -10.47
N PRO A 26 18.78 -9.13 -10.04
CA PRO A 26 18.61 -10.44 -10.67
C PRO A 26 17.16 -10.94 -10.69
N LEU A 27 16.43 -10.80 -9.58
CA LEU A 27 15.04 -11.26 -9.49
C LEU A 27 14.14 -10.45 -10.41
N ARG A 28 14.26 -9.13 -10.39
CA ARG A 28 13.50 -8.24 -11.29
C ARG A 28 13.78 -8.58 -12.74
N ASP A 29 15.05 -8.74 -13.10
CA ASP A 29 15.48 -9.00 -14.47
C ASP A 29 14.95 -10.36 -14.94
N GLU A 30 15.00 -11.39 -14.09
CA GLU A 30 14.40 -12.70 -14.36
C GLU A 30 12.88 -12.61 -14.61
N LEU A 31 12.15 -11.85 -13.78
CA LEU A 31 10.70 -11.66 -13.92
C LEU A 31 10.32 -10.90 -15.20
N ILE A 32 11.15 -9.92 -15.61
CA ILE A 32 10.96 -9.18 -16.86
C ILE A 32 11.26 -10.07 -18.06
N ASP A 33 12.38 -10.80 -18.03
CA ASP A 33 12.81 -11.70 -19.11
C ASP A 33 11.82 -12.85 -19.30
N ALA A 34 11.22 -13.36 -18.23
CA ALA A 34 10.15 -14.34 -18.28
C ALA A 34 8.80 -13.77 -18.75
N GLY A 35 8.69 -12.45 -18.93
CA GLY A 35 7.47 -11.75 -19.32
C GLY A 35 6.38 -11.76 -18.25
N LEU A 36 6.74 -11.92 -16.97
CA LEU A 36 5.79 -11.84 -15.84
C LEU A 36 5.52 -10.38 -15.47
N LEU A 37 6.59 -9.59 -15.42
CA LEU A 37 6.55 -8.12 -15.30
C LEU A 37 6.88 -7.48 -16.64
N VAL A 38 6.25 -6.33 -16.92
CA VAL A 38 6.50 -5.52 -18.11
C VAL A 38 7.11 -4.19 -17.66
N SER A 39 8.34 -3.93 -18.10
CA SER A 39 9.03 -2.66 -17.87
C SER A 39 8.21 -1.49 -18.45
N THR A 40 8.01 -0.43 -17.65
CA THR A 40 7.42 0.84 -18.12
C THR A 40 8.47 1.94 -18.24
N GLY A 41 9.75 1.61 -18.07
CA GLY A 41 10.87 2.55 -18.07
C GLY A 41 11.15 3.23 -16.73
N ILE A 42 10.32 3.05 -15.70
CA ILE A 42 10.44 3.73 -14.39
C ILE A 42 10.57 2.71 -13.27
N GLN A 43 11.53 2.93 -12.37
CA GLN A 43 11.79 2.06 -11.21
C GLN A 43 10.54 1.89 -10.33
N GLY A 44 10.25 0.65 -9.95
CA GLY A 44 9.09 0.31 -9.14
C GLY A 44 7.74 0.46 -9.85
N LEU A 45 7.70 0.75 -11.16
CA LEU A 45 6.48 0.81 -11.95
C LEU A 45 6.51 -0.28 -13.03
N PHE A 46 5.56 -1.21 -12.96
CA PHE A 46 5.51 -2.37 -13.83
C PHE A 46 4.10 -2.59 -14.38
N GLY A 47 4.02 -2.91 -15.68
CA GLY A 47 2.91 -3.69 -16.21
C GLY A 47 3.02 -5.15 -15.77
N ARG A 48 1.93 -5.90 -15.87
CA ARG A 48 1.84 -7.27 -15.35
C ARG A 48 1.14 -8.16 -16.38
N SER A 49 1.67 -9.35 -16.59
CA SER A 49 1.09 -10.32 -17.53
C SER A 49 -0.15 -11.00 -16.95
N GLU A 50 -0.94 -11.65 -17.81
CA GLU A 50 -2.05 -12.52 -17.41
C GLU A 50 -1.61 -13.57 -16.36
N ARG A 51 -0.44 -14.18 -16.52
CA ARG A 51 0.07 -15.19 -15.57
C ARG A 51 0.35 -14.60 -14.19
N PHE A 52 0.88 -13.38 -14.12
CA PHE A 52 1.09 -12.69 -12.85
C PHE A 52 -0.25 -12.33 -12.20
N GLU A 53 -1.17 -11.79 -12.98
CA GLU A 53 -2.50 -11.37 -12.52
C GLU A 53 -3.34 -12.55 -12.03
N ARG A 54 -3.26 -13.72 -12.70
CA ARG A 54 -3.93 -14.96 -12.26
C ARG A 54 -3.51 -15.38 -10.84
N VAL A 55 -2.26 -15.13 -10.44
CA VAL A 55 -1.78 -15.40 -9.08
C VAL A 55 -2.33 -14.36 -8.10
N VAL A 56 -2.32 -13.08 -8.48
CA VAL A 56 -2.86 -12.01 -7.63
C VAL A 56 -4.36 -12.20 -7.37
N GLU A 57 -5.14 -12.51 -8.40
CA GLU A 57 -6.58 -12.79 -8.28
C GLU A 57 -6.86 -13.98 -7.37
N ALA A 58 -6.05 -15.04 -7.47
CA ALA A 58 -6.18 -16.21 -6.61
C ALA A 58 -5.83 -15.92 -5.14
N LEU A 59 -4.79 -15.11 -4.90
CA LEU A 59 -4.47 -14.62 -3.56
C LEU A 59 -5.59 -13.75 -2.99
N ASP A 60 -6.15 -12.83 -3.77
CA ASP A 60 -7.26 -11.96 -3.35
C ASP A 60 -8.53 -12.78 -3.01
N ALA A 61 -8.82 -13.81 -3.82
CA ALA A 61 -9.88 -14.77 -3.54
C ALA A 61 -9.59 -15.60 -2.28
N PHE A 62 -8.33 -15.99 -2.05
CA PHE A 62 -7.95 -16.73 -0.85
C PHE A 62 -8.09 -15.88 0.42
N VAL A 63 -7.67 -14.61 0.39
CA VAL A 63 -7.88 -13.66 1.50
C VAL A 63 -9.37 -13.51 1.82
N THR A 64 -10.23 -13.48 0.79
CA THR A 64 -11.69 -13.47 0.97
C THR A 64 -12.19 -14.72 1.72
N ARG A 65 -11.71 -15.92 1.34
CA ARG A 65 -12.08 -17.16 2.04
C ARG A 65 -11.61 -17.16 3.50
N LEU A 66 -10.42 -16.62 3.76
CA LEU A 66 -9.79 -16.57 5.09
C LEU A 66 -10.55 -15.66 6.08
N GLY A 67 -11.24 -14.63 5.59
CA GLY A 67 -12.04 -13.69 6.39
C GLY A 67 -13.54 -13.95 6.40
N ALA A 68 -14.03 -14.99 5.72
CA ALA A 68 -15.46 -15.17 5.43
C ALA A 68 -16.37 -15.23 6.67
N ASP A 69 -15.88 -15.76 7.78
CA ASP A 69 -16.61 -15.88 9.04
C ASP A 69 -16.88 -14.52 9.72
N GLN A 70 -16.11 -13.48 9.40
CA GLN A 70 -16.25 -12.15 10.01
C GLN A 70 -17.43 -11.34 9.45
N ARG A 71 -18.04 -11.77 8.33
CA ARG A 71 -19.15 -11.07 7.66
C ARG A 71 -18.85 -9.57 7.46
N ALA A 72 -17.62 -9.27 7.06
CA ALA A 72 -17.14 -7.90 6.90
C ALA A 72 -17.92 -7.12 5.83
N GLU A 73 -18.11 -5.82 6.05
CA GLU A 73 -18.61 -4.90 5.05
C GLU A 73 -17.55 -4.75 3.94
N VAL A 74 -17.91 -5.05 2.69
CA VAL A 74 -16.96 -5.04 1.56
C VAL A 74 -16.97 -3.67 0.89
N LEU A 75 -15.84 -2.96 0.95
CA LEU A 75 -15.64 -1.67 0.30
C LEU A 75 -14.48 -1.74 -0.70
N ARG A 76 -14.64 -1.10 -1.86
CA ARG A 76 -13.60 -1.01 -2.89
C ARG A 76 -13.41 0.46 -3.25
N PHE A 77 -12.24 1.00 -2.95
CA PHE A 77 -11.93 2.41 -3.22
C PHE A 77 -11.09 2.55 -4.49
N PRO A 78 -11.23 3.66 -5.22
CA PRO A 78 -10.33 3.97 -6.32
C PRO A 78 -8.88 4.12 -5.84
N PRO A 79 -7.88 4.12 -6.75
CA PRO A 79 -6.45 4.33 -6.42
C PRO A 79 -6.10 5.73 -5.91
N ALA A 80 -7.12 6.56 -5.66
CA ALA A 80 -6.98 7.93 -5.25
C ALA A 80 -8.07 8.29 -4.22
N MET A 81 -7.82 9.32 -3.43
CA MET A 81 -8.73 9.81 -2.41
C MET A 81 -8.77 11.34 -2.38
N SER A 82 -9.72 11.88 -1.61
CA SER A 82 -9.84 13.32 -1.37
C SER A 82 -8.58 13.86 -0.71
N ARG A 83 -7.98 14.91 -1.31
CA ARG A 83 -6.86 15.64 -0.70
C ARG A 83 -7.23 16.19 0.67
N THR A 84 -8.46 16.66 0.85
CA THR A 84 -8.94 17.17 2.15
C THR A 84 -8.99 16.07 3.22
N GLU A 85 -9.45 14.87 2.86
CA GLU A 85 -9.47 13.75 3.81
C GLU A 85 -8.04 13.26 4.12
N PHE A 86 -7.15 13.29 3.14
CA PHE A 86 -5.73 12.93 3.28
C PHE A 86 -4.93 13.93 4.13
N GLU A 87 -5.19 15.23 3.98
CA GLU A 87 -4.60 16.27 4.84
C GLU A 87 -5.10 16.11 6.28
N ARG A 88 -6.41 15.86 6.45
CA ARG A 88 -7.01 15.59 7.77
C ARG A 88 -6.47 14.30 8.38
N SER A 89 -6.17 13.27 7.59
CA SER A 89 -5.60 12.00 8.08
C SER A 89 -4.19 12.11 8.66
N GLU A 90 -3.62 13.32 8.69
CA GLU A 90 -2.28 13.62 9.18
C GLU A 90 -1.17 12.86 8.45
N TYR A 91 -1.46 12.25 7.30
CA TYR A 91 -0.49 11.45 6.54
C TYR A 91 0.75 12.28 6.18
N MET A 92 0.54 13.53 5.77
CA MET A 92 1.63 14.48 5.45
C MET A 92 2.50 14.84 6.65
N LYS A 93 2.03 14.66 7.89
CA LYS A 93 2.87 14.85 9.09
C LYS A 93 3.80 13.66 9.33
N SER A 94 3.38 12.46 8.92
CA SER A 94 4.08 11.21 9.18
C SER A 94 4.96 10.75 8.02
N PHE A 95 4.47 10.83 6.77
CA PHE A 95 5.09 10.23 5.59
C PHE A 95 5.10 11.15 4.35
N PRO A 96 5.50 12.44 4.47
CA PRO A 96 5.48 13.37 3.34
C PRO A 96 6.34 12.92 2.15
N GLN A 97 7.42 12.17 2.40
CA GLN A 97 8.31 11.62 1.38
C GLN A 97 7.68 10.51 0.53
N LEU A 98 6.60 9.88 1.01
CA LEU A 98 5.91 8.78 0.33
C LEU A 98 4.66 9.24 -0.42
N ALA A 99 4.20 10.47 -0.16
CA ALA A 99 2.95 11.01 -0.70
C ALA A 99 3.03 11.25 -2.21
N GLY A 100 1.93 10.99 -2.92
CA GLY A 100 1.76 11.34 -4.33
C GLY A 100 0.53 12.21 -4.53
N SER A 101 0.69 13.38 -5.13
CA SER A 101 -0.41 14.30 -5.46
C SER A 101 -0.69 14.33 -6.95
N VAL A 102 -1.97 14.38 -7.32
CA VAL A 102 -2.38 14.44 -8.73
C VAL A 102 -2.38 15.89 -9.16
N HIS A 103 -1.61 16.21 -10.20
CA HIS A 103 -1.62 17.51 -10.84
C HIS A 103 -2.35 17.45 -12.18
N ALA A 104 -2.95 18.57 -12.58
CA ALA A 104 -3.60 18.71 -13.87
C ALA A 104 -3.25 20.05 -14.51
N PHE A 105 -3.37 20.13 -15.83
CA PHE A 105 -3.25 21.38 -16.57
C PHE A 105 -4.46 22.27 -16.26
N CYS A 106 -4.21 23.44 -15.69
CA CYS A 106 -5.25 24.43 -15.36
C CYS A 106 -5.05 25.75 -16.13
N GLY A 107 -4.30 25.73 -17.23
CA GLY A 107 -4.03 26.90 -18.05
C GLY A 107 -5.10 27.17 -19.11
N ASP A 108 -5.00 28.34 -19.74
CA ASP A 108 -5.76 28.76 -20.90
C ASP A 108 -5.08 28.34 -22.22
N GLU A 109 -5.65 28.78 -23.35
CA GLU A 109 -5.13 28.50 -24.69
C GLU A 109 -3.68 28.97 -24.89
N GLN A 110 -3.32 30.14 -24.36
CA GLN A 110 -1.95 30.66 -24.50
C GLN A 110 -0.97 29.77 -23.74
N GLN A 111 -1.32 29.32 -22.53
CA GLN A 111 -0.47 28.41 -21.77
C GLN A 111 -0.42 27.00 -22.39
N HIS A 112 -1.48 26.57 -23.09
CA HIS A 112 -1.46 25.32 -23.84
C HIS A 112 -0.48 25.41 -25.03
N GLN A 113 -0.50 26.50 -25.80
CA GLN A 113 0.49 26.72 -26.87
C GLN A 113 1.93 26.72 -26.33
N ARG A 114 2.16 27.32 -25.16
CA ARG A 114 3.47 27.25 -24.49
C ARG A 114 3.85 25.82 -24.08
N LEU A 115 2.91 25.05 -23.54
CA LEU A 115 3.14 23.64 -23.20
C LEU A 115 3.58 22.84 -24.43
N LEU A 116 2.91 23.01 -25.58
CA LEU A 116 3.28 22.34 -26.83
C LEU A 116 4.70 22.72 -27.27
N GLN A 117 5.06 24.01 -27.19
CA GLN A 117 6.42 24.45 -27.51
C GLN A 117 7.48 23.86 -26.57
N CYS A 118 7.17 23.68 -25.28
CA CYS A 118 8.06 22.99 -24.34
C CYS A 118 8.28 21.54 -24.76
N LEU A 119 7.21 20.82 -25.12
CA LEU A 119 7.30 19.43 -25.60
C LEU A 119 8.17 19.31 -26.86
N ASP A 120 7.97 20.19 -27.85
CA ASP A 120 8.73 20.18 -29.11
C ASP A 120 10.24 20.41 -28.88
N ARG A 121 10.59 21.19 -27.86
CA ARG A 121 11.99 21.52 -27.52
C ARG A 121 12.62 20.53 -26.53
N GLY A 122 11.82 19.65 -25.92
CA GLY A 122 12.26 18.81 -24.81
C GLY A 122 12.50 19.60 -23.51
N ASP A 123 11.89 20.78 -23.36
CA ASP A 123 11.93 21.58 -22.14
C ASP A 123 10.95 21.03 -21.09
N ASP A 124 11.10 21.44 -19.83
CA ASP A 124 10.15 21.11 -18.77
C ASP A 124 8.77 21.72 -19.04
N TRP A 125 7.79 20.87 -19.34
CA TRP A 125 6.40 21.25 -19.63
C TRP A 125 5.52 21.37 -18.37
N THR A 126 6.04 20.99 -17.19
CA THR A 126 5.23 20.81 -15.98
C THR A 126 4.88 22.10 -15.24
N GLU A 127 5.41 23.25 -15.65
CA GLU A 127 5.20 24.58 -15.01
C GLU A 127 3.70 24.91 -14.78
N ASN A 128 2.84 24.52 -15.72
CA ASN A 128 1.39 24.76 -15.68
C ASN A 128 0.57 23.62 -15.05
N GLN A 129 1.22 22.56 -14.56
CA GLN A 129 0.57 21.52 -13.78
C GLN A 129 0.30 22.03 -12.36
N LYS A 130 -0.97 22.08 -11.96
CA LYS A 130 -1.39 22.54 -10.63
C LYS A 130 -1.97 21.39 -9.81
N PRO A 131 -1.71 21.34 -8.49
CA PRO A 131 -2.21 20.27 -7.64
C PRO A 131 -3.74 20.30 -7.57
N THR A 132 -4.36 19.15 -7.82
CA THR A 132 -5.80 18.96 -7.76
C THR A 132 -6.25 18.65 -6.32
N TYR A 133 -7.55 18.45 -6.11
CA TYR A 133 -8.10 17.93 -4.86
C TYR A 133 -8.06 16.39 -4.75
N VAL A 134 -7.27 15.74 -5.61
CA VAL A 134 -7.10 14.30 -5.66
C VAL A 134 -5.65 13.95 -5.32
N VAL A 135 -5.46 12.96 -4.47
CA VAL A 135 -4.16 12.40 -4.11
C VAL A 135 -4.19 10.89 -4.25
N MET A 136 -3.05 10.27 -4.50
CA MET A 136 -2.97 8.83 -4.59
C MET A 136 -3.15 8.21 -3.20
N THR A 137 -3.92 7.12 -3.13
CA THR A 137 -4.24 6.44 -1.87
C THR A 137 -2.98 5.78 -1.30
N PRO A 138 -2.50 6.11 -0.08
CA PRO A 138 -1.25 5.53 0.43
C PRO A 138 -1.40 4.17 1.15
N ALA A 139 -2.60 3.90 1.67
CA ALA A 139 -3.04 2.61 2.21
C ALA A 139 -4.55 2.49 2.04
N ALA A 140 -5.07 1.27 1.89
CA ALA A 140 -6.47 1.05 1.51
C ALA A 140 -7.46 1.44 2.62
N CYS A 141 -7.03 1.43 3.89
CA CYS A 141 -7.90 1.77 5.02
C CYS A 141 -8.21 3.26 5.18
N TYR A 142 -7.42 4.20 4.66
CA TYR A 142 -7.60 5.64 4.91
C TYR A 142 -9.01 6.16 4.60
N PRO A 143 -9.63 5.80 3.46
CA PRO A 143 -10.99 6.25 3.14
C PRO A 143 -12.10 5.58 3.98
N VAL A 144 -11.81 4.50 4.72
CA VAL A 144 -12.80 3.78 5.54
C VAL A 144 -13.25 4.64 6.73
N TYR A 145 -12.30 5.26 7.44
CA TYR A 145 -12.58 6.00 8.67
C TYR A 145 -13.60 7.13 8.50
N PRO A 146 -13.50 8.03 7.50
CA PRO A 146 -14.52 9.06 7.28
C PRO A 146 -15.87 8.48 6.85
N VAL A 147 -15.91 7.35 6.12
CA VAL A 147 -17.18 6.67 5.78
C VAL A 147 -17.88 6.18 7.04
N VAL A 148 -17.13 5.52 7.94
CA VAL A 148 -17.67 5.00 9.19
C VAL A 148 -18.11 6.13 10.12
N ALA A 149 -17.33 7.20 10.24
CA ALA A 149 -17.71 8.37 11.02
C ALA A 149 -19.03 9.00 10.56
N ARG A 150 -19.24 9.13 9.24
CA ARG A 150 -20.48 9.66 8.67
C ARG A 150 -21.71 8.78 8.92
N ALA A 151 -21.51 7.49 9.20
CA ALA A 151 -22.60 6.57 9.52
C ALA A 151 -23.10 6.67 10.98
N GLY A 152 -22.43 7.47 11.82
CA GLY A 152 -22.79 7.67 13.23
C GLY A 152 -22.11 6.69 14.18
N ALA A 153 -22.67 6.54 15.38
CA ALA A 153 -22.12 5.66 16.41
C ALA A 153 -22.05 4.20 15.94
N LEU A 154 -20.99 3.51 16.35
CA LEU A 154 -20.80 2.10 16.04
C LEU A 154 -21.85 1.24 16.74
N PRO A 155 -22.23 0.09 16.17
CA PRO A 155 -22.99 -0.93 16.90
C PRO A 155 -22.12 -1.53 18.02
N GLY A 156 -22.74 -2.25 18.96
CA GLY A 156 -22.05 -2.79 20.15
C GLY A 156 -20.92 -3.77 19.82
N ASP A 157 -21.03 -4.48 18.71
CA ASP A 157 -20.02 -5.37 18.15
C ASP A 157 -19.03 -4.66 17.22
N GLY A 158 -19.03 -3.33 17.16
CA GLY A 158 -18.12 -2.54 16.31
C GLY A 158 -18.34 -2.79 14.81
N ARG A 159 -17.35 -2.46 13.99
CA ARG A 159 -17.37 -2.76 12.53
C ARG A 159 -16.14 -3.55 12.11
N ILE A 160 -16.31 -4.39 11.09
CA ILE A 160 -15.23 -5.01 10.33
C ILE A 160 -15.46 -4.67 8.87
N VAL A 161 -14.44 -4.10 8.23
CA VAL A 161 -14.49 -3.68 6.83
C VAL A 161 -13.41 -4.44 6.06
N ASP A 162 -13.81 -5.08 4.98
CA ASP A 162 -12.94 -5.66 3.96
C ASP A 162 -12.71 -4.62 2.87
N VAL A 163 -11.49 -4.09 2.79
CA VAL A 163 -11.16 -3.00 1.89
C VAL A 163 -10.04 -3.38 0.92
N PHE A 164 -10.14 -2.89 -0.31
CA PHE A 164 -9.10 -3.05 -1.32
C PHE A 164 -8.95 -1.76 -2.12
N SER A 165 -7.70 -1.42 -2.45
CA SER A 165 -7.35 -0.39 -3.41
C SER A 165 -5.95 -0.62 -3.98
N TYR A 166 -5.68 0.02 -5.13
CA TYR A 166 -4.32 0.30 -5.56
C TYR A 166 -3.76 1.43 -4.69
N CYS A 167 -2.64 1.16 -4.03
CA CYS A 167 -1.94 2.12 -3.20
C CYS A 167 -0.69 2.65 -3.90
N PHE A 168 -0.32 3.87 -3.55
CA PHE A 168 0.88 4.54 -4.04
C PHE A 168 1.84 4.86 -2.91
N ARG A 169 3.13 4.65 -3.15
CA ARG A 169 4.22 5.21 -2.35
C ARG A 169 5.33 5.70 -3.28
N HIS A 170 5.81 6.92 -3.08
CA HIS A 170 6.93 7.46 -3.83
C HIS A 170 8.25 6.83 -3.37
N GLU A 171 8.51 5.61 -3.85
CA GLU A 171 9.67 4.79 -3.51
C GLU A 171 10.28 4.17 -4.78
N PRO A 172 10.81 4.95 -5.73
CA PRO A 172 11.52 4.39 -6.87
C PRO A 172 12.62 3.43 -6.40
N SER A 173 12.62 2.20 -6.92
CA SER A 173 13.57 1.15 -6.54
C SER A 173 13.84 0.16 -7.66
N LEU A 174 15.07 -0.38 -7.68
CA LEU A 174 15.44 -1.55 -8.49
C LEU A 174 14.86 -2.85 -7.91
N ASP A 175 14.55 -2.88 -6.60
CA ASP A 175 13.95 -4.01 -5.91
C ASP A 175 12.49 -4.19 -6.36
N PRO A 176 12.11 -5.34 -6.96
CA PRO A 176 10.77 -5.57 -7.48
C PRO A 176 9.71 -5.63 -6.35
N THR A 177 10.11 -5.83 -5.09
CA THR A 177 9.24 -5.83 -3.92
C THR A 177 8.91 -4.42 -3.39
N ARG A 178 9.59 -3.38 -3.92
CA ARG A 178 9.37 -1.96 -3.59
C ARG A 178 8.77 -1.24 -4.79
N MET A 179 7.51 -1.59 -5.09
CA MET A 179 6.74 -0.95 -6.15
C MET A 179 6.18 0.40 -5.70
N GLN A 180 6.08 1.34 -6.64
CA GLN A 180 5.41 2.62 -6.43
C GLN A 180 3.89 2.49 -6.46
N LEU A 181 3.34 1.60 -7.29
CA LEU A 181 1.90 1.28 -7.37
C LEU A 181 1.68 -0.22 -7.16
N PHE A 182 0.94 -0.57 -6.12
CA PHE A 182 0.69 -1.94 -5.70
C PHE A 182 -0.70 -2.08 -5.08
N ARG A 183 -1.26 -3.28 -5.07
CA ARG A 183 -2.57 -3.55 -4.48
C ARG A 183 -2.43 -3.93 -3.02
N MET A 184 -3.23 -3.27 -2.21
CA MET A 184 -3.38 -3.59 -0.80
C MET A 184 -4.80 -4.06 -0.56
N ARG A 185 -4.92 -5.28 -0.02
CA ARG A 185 -6.15 -5.81 0.58
C ARG A 185 -6.01 -5.67 2.09
N GLU A 186 -7.04 -5.19 2.77
CA GLU A 186 -7.04 -5.09 4.24
C GLU A 186 -8.36 -5.56 4.84
N TYR A 187 -8.29 -6.12 6.05
CA TYR A 187 -9.42 -6.13 6.97
C TYR A 187 -9.17 -5.08 8.05
N VAL A 188 -10.15 -4.21 8.27
CA VAL A 188 -10.11 -3.10 9.23
C VAL A 188 -11.13 -3.34 10.33
N ARG A 189 -10.69 -3.32 11.58
CA ARG A 189 -11.53 -3.38 12.78
C ARG A 189 -11.65 -2.01 13.41
N ILE A 190 -12.87 -1.64 13.78
CA ILE A 190 -13.20 -0.39 14.46
C ILE A 190 -14.13 -0.73 15.63
N GLY A 191 -13.74 -0.40 16.86
CA GLY A 191 -14.46 -0.85 18.05
C GLY A 191 -13.76 -0.48 19.36
N THR A 192 -13.95 -1.30 20.39
CA THR A 192 -13.26 -1.12 21.68
C THR A 192 -11.80 -1.60 21.61
N PRO A 193 -10.91 -1.17 22.53
CA PRO A 193 -9.53 -1.65 22.59
C PRO A 193 -9.42 -3.19 22.60
N GLU A 194 -10.27 -3.85 23.39
CA GLU A 194 -10.29 -5.31 23.54
C GLU A 194 -10.65 -5.99 22.22
N GLN A 195 -11.61 -5.42 21.49
CA GLN A 195 -11.99 -5.92 20.17
C GLN A 195 -10.85 -5.78 19.15
N ILE A 196 -10.01 -4.74 19.24
CA ILE A 196 -8.87 -4.58 18.33
C ILE A 196 -7.77 -5.59 18.64
N VAL A 197 -7.48 -5.82 19.92
CA VAL A 197 -6.46 -6.80 20.35
C VAL A 197 -6.87 -8.22 19.92
N ALA A 198 -8.11 -8.63 20.19
CA ALA A 198 -8.61 -9.95 19.78
C ALA A 198 -8.62 -10.13 18.26
N PHE A 199 -9.00 -9.09 17.51
CA PHE A 199 -8.92 -9.06 16.05
C PHE A 199 -7.48 -9.27 15.56
N ARG A 200 -6.51 -8.56 16.15
CA ARG A 200 -5.10 -8.67 15.77
C ARG A 200 -4.54 -10.07 16.03
N GLU A 201 -4.80 -10.65 17.20
CA GLU A 201 -4.35 -12.01 17.53
C GLU A 201 -4.90 -13.04 16.56
N THR A 202 -6.21 -12.94 16.27
CA THR A 202 -6.88 -13.79 15.28
C THR A 202 -6.23 -13.68 13.90
N TRP A 203 -5.91 -12.46 13.46
CA TRP A 203 -5.33 -12.24 12.14
C TRP A 203 -3.85 -12.59 12.04
N ILE A 204 -3.07 -12.48 13.12
CA ILE A 204 -1.71 -13.00 13.18
C ILE A 204 -1.73 -14.51 12.92
N GLU A 205 -2.58 -15.25 13.64
CA GLU A 205 -2.70 -16.70 13.48
C GLU A 205 -3.19 -17.09 12.08
N ARG A 206 -4.19 -16.39 11.54
CA ARG A 206 -4.68 -16.60 10.17
C ARG A 206 -3.62 -16.29 9.12
N GLY A 207 -2.89 -15.19 9.29
CA GLY A 207 -1.78 -14.80 8.41
C GLY A 207 -0.71 -15.88 8.36
N THR A 208 -0.26 -16.37 9.51
CA THR A 208 0.71 -17.48 9.57
C THR A 208 0.19 -18.72 8.86
N ARG A 209 -1.03 -19.18 9.18
CA ARG A 209 -1.64 -20.34 8.51
C ARG A 209 -1.77 -20.17 7.00
N MET A 210 -2.10 -18.96 6.53
CA MET A 210 -2.18 -18.65 5.12
C MET A 210 -0.83 -18.88 4.43
N ILE A 211 0.26 -18.37 5.03
CA ILE A 211 1.60 -18.46 4.43
C ILE A 211 2.17 -19.88 4.53
N ASP A 212 1.87 -20.61 5.62
CA ASP A 212 2.19 -22.04 5.76
C ASP A 212 1.47 -22.88 4.69
N ALA A 213 0.19 -22.62 4.43
CA ALA A 213 -0.60 -23.30 3.39
C ALA A 213 -0.06 -23.02 1.98
N LEU A 214 0.54 -21.85 1.76
CA LEU A 214 1.24 -21.50 0.52
C LEU A 214 2.67 -22.06 0.46
N ARG A 215 3.11 -22.83 1.47
CA ARG A 215 4.46 -23.41 1.60
C ARG A 215 5.58 -22.37 1.47
N LEU A 216 5.37 -21.19 2.04
CA LEU A 216 6.37 -20.13 2.05
C LEU A 216 7.05 -20.03 3.41
N PRO A 217 8.38 -19.81 3.46
CA PRO A 217 9.04 -19.51 4.73
C PRO A 217 8.48 -18.21 5.31
N ASN A 218 8.21 -18.19 6.61
CA ASN A 218 7.73 -16.99 7.28
C ASN A 218 8.30 -16.80 8.68
N ALA A 219 8.43 -15.54 9.05
CA ALA A 219 8.72 -15.11 10.41
C ALA A 219 7.80 -13.93 10.75
N ILE A 220 7.41 -13.80 12.02
CA ILE A 220 6.74 -12.61 12.52
C ILE A 220 7.72 -11.82 13.37
N ASP A 221 7.82 -10.52 13.12
CA ASP A 221 8.64 -9.61 13.92
C ASP A 221 7.84 -8.37 14.33
N LEU A 222 8.24 -7.78 15.45
CA LEU A 222 7.83 -6.46 15.86
C LEU A 222 8.43 -5.43 14.89
N ALA A 223 7.60 -4.52 14.39
CA ALA A 223 7.97 -3.58 13.35
C ALA A 223 7.59 -2.14 13.73
N ASN A 224 7.94 -1.22 12.84
CA ASN A 224 7.46 0.15 12.87
C ASN A 224 7.32 0.70 11.45
N ASP A 225 6.48 1.72 11.30
CA ASP A 225 6.34 2.44 10.04
C ASP A 225 7.56 3.35 9.77
N PRO A 226 7.84 3.68 8.49
CA PRO A 226 8.97 4.50 8.09
C PRO A 226 8.68 6.00 8.26
N PHE A 227 8.37 6.42 9.49
CA PHE A 227 8.05 7.81 9.80
C PHE A 227 9.18 8.78 9.42
N PHE A 228 8.83 9.95 8.93
CA PHE A 228 9.78 10.91 8.38
C PHE A 228 10.48 11.77 9.45
N GLY A 229 11.76 12.07 9.18
CA GLY A 229 12.53 13.04 9.95
C GLY A 229 12.84 12.61 11.40
N ARG A 230 13.35 13.56 12.20
CA ARG A 230 13.77 13.29 13.59
C ARG A 230 12.59 12.97 14.50
N GLY A 231 11.46 13.67 14.33
CA GLY A 231 10.22 13.38 15.06
C GLY A 231 9.71 11.97 14.74
N GLY A 232 9.79 11.54 13.48
CA GLY A 232 9.40 10.20 13.06
C GLY A 232 10.16 9.07 13.78
N LYS A 233 11.46 9.26 14.07
CA LYS A 233 12.24 8.26 14.85
C LYS A 233 11.69 8.05 16.26
N ILE A 234 11.19 9.11 16.91
CA ILE A 234 10.59 9.02 18.24
C ILE A 234 9.27 8.24 18.16
N VAL A 235 8.44 8.55 17.16
CA VAL A 235 7.17 7.84 16.92
C VAL A 235 7.41 6.37 16.61
N ALA A 236 8.41 6.05 15.78
CA ALA A 236 8.81 4.68 15.47
C ALA A 236 9.21 3.90 16.72
N ASN A 237 10.05 4.48 17.60
CA ASN A 237 10.44 3.84 18.85
C ASN A 237 9.23 3.57 19.75
N SER A 238 8.33 4.56 19.90
CA SER A 238 7.12 4.40 20.69
C SER A 238 6.19 3.32 20.11
N GLN A 239 6.08 3.22 18.78
CA GLN A 239 5.28 2.19 18.11
C GLN A 239 5.82 0.78 18.41
N ARG A 240 7.15 0.62 18.46
CA ARG A 240 7.79 -0.64 18.87
C ARG A 240 7.57 -0.92 20.35
N GLU A 241 7.87 0.03 21.23
CA GLU A 241 7.72 -0.13 22.68
C GLU A 241 6.30 -0.54 23.09
N GLN A 242 5.30 -0.03 22.37
CA GLN A 242 3.89 -0.32 22.61
C GLN A 242 3.35 -1.52 21.82
N ASN A 243 4.21 -2.23 21.07
CA ASN A 243 3.82 -3.38 20.24
C ASN A 243 2.65 -3.09 19.28
N LEU A 244 2.68 -1.93 18.62
CA LEU A 244 1.57 -1.45 17.79
C LEU A 244 1.60 -1.99 16.35
N LYS A 245 2.74 -2.49 15.88
CA LYS A 245 2.88 -3.04 14.53
C LYS A 245 3.67 -4.34 14.54
N PHE A 246 3.12 -5.36 13.92
CA PHE A 246 3.82 -6.60 13.59
C PHE A 246 3.84 -6.79 12.08
N GLU A 247 4.86 -7.44 11.56
CA GLU A 247 4.97 -7.78 10.15
C GLU A 247 5.23 -9.27 10.00
N LEU A 248 4.57 -9.89 9.01
CA LEU A 248 4.92 -11.22 8.53
C LEU A 248 5.90 -11.06 7.38
N LEU A 249 7.09 -11.59 7.59
CA LEU A 249 8.26 -11.44 6.75
C LEU A 249 8.50 -12.71 5.93
N ILE A 250 8.82 -12.53 4.64
CA ILE A 250 9.22 -13.61 3.73
C ILE A 250 10.50 -13.16 3.01
N PRO A 251 11.56 -13.98 2.94
CA PRO A 251 12.71 -13.69 2.08
C PRO A 251 12.31 -13.85 0.61
N ILE A 252 12.31 -12.76 -0.15
CA ILE A 252 11.94 -12.77 -1.59
C ILE A 252 13.17 -12.58 -2.48
N GLU A 253 14.10 -11.73 -2.07
CA GLU A 253 15.29 -11.44 -2.84
C GLU A 253 16.35 -12.55 -2.71
N HIS A 254 17.31 -12.56 -3.63
CA HIS A 254 18.35 -13.60 -3.63
C HIS A 254 19.37 -13.46 -2.50
N ASP A 255 19.41 -12.30 -1.83
CA ASP A 255 20.27 -12.03 -0.67
C ASP A 255 19.60 -12.37 0.67
N ASP A 256 18.48 -13.09 0.64
CA ASP A 256 17.70 -13.56 1.79
C ASP A 256 17.18 -12.45 2.72
N ARG A 257 17.23 -11.18 2.29
CA ARG A 257 16.67 -10.07 3.07
C ARG A 257 15.16 -10.25 3.23
N GLN A 258 14.68 -9.95 4.43
CA GLN A 258 13.29 -10.12 4.80
C GLN A 258 12.40 -9.04 4.18
N THR A 259 11.28 -9.45 3.59
CA THR A 259 10.28 -8.54 3.01
C THR A 259 8.94 -8.71 3.73
N ALA A 260 8.42 -7.61 4.28
CA ALA A 260 7.10 -7.59 4.90
C ALA A 260 5.99 -7.79 3.85
N CYS A 261 5.31 -8.94 3.91
CA CYS A 261 4.21 -9.30 3.00
C CYS A 261 2.84 -9.04 3.63
N LEU A 262 2.73 -9.21 4.94
CA LEU A 262 1.57 -8.79 5.72
C LEU A 262 2.00 -7.84 6.83
N SER A 263 1.08 -6.99 7.28
CA SER A 263 1.25 -6.18 8.49
C SER A 263 0.01 -6.25 9.37
N PHE A 264 0.20 -6.20 10.68
CA PHE A 264 -0.85 -6.20 11.69
C PHE A 264 -0.69 -4.93 12.53
N ASN A 265 -1.61 -4.00 12.35
CA ASN A 265 -1.48 -2.62 12.82
C ASN A 265 -2.55 -2.35 13.87
N TYR A 266 -2.15 -1.79 15.01
CA TYR A 266 -3.03 -1.26 16.04
C TYR A 266 -2.82 0.25 16.13
N HIS A 267 -3.82 1.03 15.72
CA HIS A 267 -3.74 2.49 15.66
C HIS A 267 -4.21 3.18 16.95
N MET A 268 -4.57 2.41 17.97
CA MET A 268 -5.22 2.90 19.20
C MET A 268 -6.45 3.76 18.84
N ASP A 269 -6.64 4.87 19.54
CA ASP A 269 -7.71 5.84 19.35
C ASP A 269 -7.40 6.92 18.30
N HIS A 270 -6.25 6.89 17.62
CA HIS A 270 -5.82 7.96 16.71
C HIS A 270 -6.90 8.31 15.66
N PHE A 271 -7.34 7.33 14.88
CA PHE A 271 -8.39 7.54 13.87
C PHE A 271 -9.77 7.77 14.50
N GLY A 272 -10.02 7.25 15.70
CA GLY A 272 -11.25 7.50 16.43
C GLY A 272 -11.39 8.97 16.85
N LEU A 273 -10.34 9.54 17.42
CA LEU A 273 -10.25 10.96 17.77
C LEU A 273 -10.34 11.85 16.53
N LEU A 274 -9.56 11.51 15.50
CA LEU A 274 -9.43 12.36 14.32
C LEU A 274 -10.75 12.51 13.54
N TRP A 275 -11.52 11.42 13.47
CA TRP A 275 -12.78 11.37 12.72
C TRP A 275 -14.03 11.42 13.60
N ASP A 276 -13.87 11.56 14.91
CA ASP A 276 -14.96 11.53 15.90
C ASP A 276 -15.81 10.24 15.83
N ILE A 277 -15.14 9.09 15.71
CA ILE A 277 -15.81 7.79 15.67
C ILE A 277 -16.10 7.35 17.11
N ARG A 278 -17.38 7.15 17.41
CA ARG A 278 -17.86 6.78 18.76
C ARG A 278 -18.37 5.35 18.81
N THR A 279 -18.06 4.65 19.91
CA THR A 279 -18.64 3.34 20.23
C THR A 279 -20.13 3.47 20.57
N ALA A 280 -20.83 2.35 20.71
CA ALA A 280 -22.22 2.32 21.18
C ALA A 280 -22.41 2.95 22.59
N THR A 281 -21.34 2.97 23.41
CA THR A 281 -21.33 3.58 24.75
C THR A 281 -20.99 5.07 24.73
N GLY A 282 -20.60 5.62 23.58
CA GLY A 282 -20.18 7.02 23.42
C GLY A 282 -18.68 7.27 23.61
N ASP A 283 -17.90 6.22 23.91
CA ASP A 283 -16.45 6.31 24.03
C ASP A 283 -15.79 6.51 22.66
N VAL A 284 -14.55 6.99 22.63
CA VAL A 284 -13.77 7.07 21.39
C VAL A 284 -13.43 5.67 20.92
N ALA A 285 -13.70 5.36 19.65
CA ALA A 285 -13.38 4.07 19.08
C ALA A 285 -11.86 3.91 18.86
N HIS A 286 -11.37 2.70 19.10
CA HIS A 286 -10.07 2.26 18.66
C HIS A 286 -10.15 1.63 17.26
N THR A 287 -9.01 1.57 16.56
CA THR A 287 -8.94 0.92 15.24
C THR A 287 -7.69 0.07 15.09
N GLY A 288 -7.77 -0.96 14.25
CA GLY A 288 -6.63 -1.73 13.79
C GLY A 288 -6.93 -2.40 12.46
N CYS A 289 -5.89 -2.84 11.76
CA CYS A 289 -6.05 -3.54 10.49
C CYS A 289 -5.01 -4.64 10.30
N VAL A 290 -5.35 -5.61 9.45
CA VAL A 290 -4.36 -6.48 8.79
C VAL A 290 -4.29 -6.09 7.32
N GLY A 291 -3.09 -5.89 6.80
CA GLY A 291 -2.87 -5.59 5.40
C GLY A 291 -2.09 -6.69 4.70
N PHE A 292 -2.51 -7.02 3.47
CA PHE A 292 -1.91 -7.99 2.57
C PHE A 292 -1.36 -7.26 1.34
N GLY A 293 -0.05 -7.28 1.16
CA GLY A 293 0.60 -6.74 -0.04
C GLY A 293 0.56 -7.78 -1.16
N LEU A 294 -0.41 -7.66 -2.08
CA LEU A 294 -0.68 -8.74 -3.04
C LEU A 294 0.48 -8.97 -4.01
N GLU A 295 1.15 -7.91 -4.47
CA GLU A 295 2.34 -8.06 -5.31
C GLU A 295 3.49 -8.72 -4.56
N ARG A 296 3.70 -8.37 -3.29
CA ARG A 296 4.77 -9.00 -2.49
C ARG A 296 4.51 -10.49 -2.28
N LEU A 297 3.26 -10.85 -1.96
CA LEU A 297 2.86 -12.27 -1.85
C LEU A 297 3.03 -13.01 -3.19
N THR A 298 2.67 -12.37 -4.30
CA THR A 298 2.83 -12.95 -5.64
C THR A 298 4.31 -13.17 -5.99
N LEU A 299 5.16 -12.18 -5.72
CA LEU A 299 6.60 -12.29 -5.90
C LEU A 299 7.22 -13.37 -5.02
N ALA A 300 6.76 -13.50 -3.77
CA ALA A 300 7.17 -14.58 -2.89
C ALA A 300 6.85 -15.96 -3.48
N LEU A 301 5.64 -16.16 -4.02
CA LEU A 301 5.26 -17.41 -4.67
C LEU A 301 6.14 -17.74 -5.87
N PHE A 302 6.39 -16.77 -6.76
CA PHE A 302 7.29 -16.95 -7.90
C PHE A 302 8.71 -17.29 -7.47
N ARG A 303 9.23 -16.60 -6.45
CA ARG A 303 10.58 -16.82 -5.91
C ARG A 303 10.78 -18.22 -5.36
N HIS A 304 9.77 -18.77 -4.68
CA HIS A 304 9.90 -20.05 -3.94
C HIS A 304 9.40 -21.26 -4.71
N HIS A 305 8.46 -21.08 -5.66
CA HIS A 305 7.86 -22.18 -6.43
C HIS A 305 8.26 -22.15 -7.92
N GLY A 306 9.00 -21.14 -8.37
CA GLY A 306 9.44 -20.96 -9.75
C GLY A 306 8.46 -20.14 -10.60
N LEU A 307 8.87 -19.81 -11.82
CA LEU A 307 8.14 -18.89 -12.71
C LEU A 307 7.01 -19.55 -13.52
N ASP A 308 6.97 -20.89 -13.56
CA ASP A 308 5.91 -21.67 -14.19
C ASP A 308 4.86 -22.10 -13.16
N ILE A 309 3.72 -21.39 -13.15
CA ILE A 309 2.63 -21.60 -12.20
C ILE A 309 1.98 -22.99 -12.33
N ASP A 310 2.08 -23.64 -13.49
CA ASP A 310 1.49 -24.97 -13.71
C ASP A 310 2.39 -26.08 -13.12
N ALA A 311 3.67 -25.79 -12.91
CA ALA A 311 4.64 -26.66 -12.26
C ALA A 311 4.68 -26.53 -10.72
N TRP A 312 3.93 -25.57 -10.14
CA TRP A 312 3.90 -25.37 -8.69
C TRP A 312 3.38 -26.60 -7.93
N PRO A 313 3.79 -26.78 -6.66
CA PRO A 313 3.30 -27.88 -5.81
C PRO A 313 1.78 -27.95 -5.83
N ARG A 314 1.24 -29.16 -6.01
CA ARG A 314 -0.20 -29.38 -6.19
C ARG A 314 -1.03 -28.75 -5.06
N ASP A 315 -0.59 -28.87 -3.82
CA ASP A 315 -1.33 -28.34 -2.68
C ASP A 315 -1.30 -26.80 -2.62
N VAL A 316 -0.22 -26.15 -3.06
CA VAL A 316 -0.20 -24.69 -3.26
C VAL A 316 -1.22 -24.27 -4.33
N ARG A 317 -1.29 -25.03 -5.44
CA ARG A 317 -2.27 -24.77 -6.50
C ARG A 317 -3.71 -24.99 -6.01
N ASP A 318 -3.95 -26.07 -5.26
CA ASP A 318 -5.26 -26.39 -4.66
C ASP A 318 -5.69 -25.30 -3.66
N VAL A 319 -4.76 -24.73 -2.88
CA VAL A 319 -5.03 -23.61 -1.97
C VAL A 319 -5.46 -22.35 -2.74
N LEU A 320 -4.79 -22.04 -3.85
CA LEU A 320 -5.03 -20.82 -4.62
C LEU A 320 -6.30 -20.91 -5.47
N TRP A 321 -6.42 -21.97 -6.28
CA TRP A 321 -7.45 -22.11 -7.32
C TRP A 321 -8.52 -23.17 -6.99
N GLY A 322 -8.39 -23.89 -5.87
CA GLY A 322 -9.24 -25.04 -5.56
C GLY A 322 -8.76 -26.31 -6.27
N THR A 323 -9.34 -27.45 -5.88
CA THR A 323 -9.14 -28.70 -6.61
C THR A 323 -9.92 -28.65 -7.92
N PRO A 324 -9.33 -29.04 -9.07
CA PRO A 324 -10.02 -29.08 -10.35
C PRO A 324 -11.27 -29.96 -10.36
#